data_AF-A0A1W6WCQ6-F1
#
_entry.id   AF-A0A1W6WCQ6-F1
#
_cell.length_a   1.000
_cell.length_b   1.000
_cell.length_c   1.000
_cell.angle_alpha   90.00
_cell.angle_beta   90.00
_cell.angle_gamma   90.00
#
_symmetry.space_group_name_H-M   'P 1'
#
loop_
_entity.id
_entity.type
_entity.pdbx_description
1 polymer ?
#
loop_
_entity_poly.entity_id
_entity_poly.type
_entity_poly.pdbx_seq_one_letter_code
_entity_poly.pdbx_strand_id
1 'polypeptide(L)'
;MTIDEKPRLCGGTFFVLLLQALKNRKGAREHYKGDRDGLSDPEVLIGLIKVINPDYEPPRIERIKTKTNDFKACKLSKGEYLPFGNTPEVEAFDERIRTDYRSALISMTCFVDEFLDLGESVQKDVRLVKALIELVQHDASIAPDEEFFICEDGGQIKKAALGGLTKVCYPAFLLGIWHYVVVHRKDNSVGKATYDEWCPENGGGPRNYSARMGKSITTDIRTYMPESKEADTEPEDEPASEGRPDNEASESEQKADNQSAAFTQQVINNPLFIQQNGDNNTILPNYGTVNLTIGGKKGAADE
;
A
#
# COMPACT_ATOMS: atom_id res chain seq x y z
N MET A 1 -5.43 -14.17 -34.45
CA MET A 1 -6.68 -14.45 -33.73
C MET A 1 -6.46 -13.99 -32.30
N THR A 2 -6.91 -12.78 -31.97
CA THR A 2 -6.95 -12.31 -30.58
C THR A 2 -8.10 -13.07 -29.92
N ILE A 3 -7.76 -14.03 -29.06
CA ILE A 3 -8.73 -14.48 -28.06
C ILE A 3 -9.03 -13.21 -27.28
N ASP A 4 -10.28 -12.77 -27.30
CA ASP A 4 -10.79 -11.67 -26.50
C ASP A 4 -10.79 -12.17 -25.04
N GLU A 5 -9.61 -12.31 -24.45
CA GLU A 5 -9.43 -12.79 -23.09
C GLU A 5 -9.99 -11.74 -22.15
N LYS A 6 -11.19 -12.03 -21.65
CA LYS A 6 -11.87 -11.18 -20.68
C LYS A 6 -10.95 -10.93 -19.47
N PRO A 7 -10.94 -9.70 -18.93
CA PRO A 7 -10.05 -9.34 -17.84
C PRO A 7 -10.32 -10.19 -16.60
N ARG A 8 -9.27 -10.40 -15.81
CA ARG A 8 -9.24 -11.35 -14.69
C ARG A 8 -8.94 -10.63 -13.38
N LEU A 9 -9.79 -10.80 -12.38
CA LEU A 9 -9.51 -10.34 -11.02
C LEU A 9 -8.55 -11.32 -10.33
N CYS A 10 -7.40 -10.81 -9.90
CA CYS A 10 -6.45 -11.48 -9.03
C CYS A 10 -5.66 -10.44 -8.21
N GLY A 11 -4.70 -10.91 -7.41
CA GLY A 11 -3.83 -10.06 -6.59
C GLY A 11 -3.14 -8.94 -7.37
N GLY A 12 -2.51 -9.28 -8.48
CA GLY A 12 -1.75 -8.33 -9.29
C GLY A 12 -2.64 -7.33 -10.04
N THR A 13 -3.77 -7.76 -10.61
CA THR A 13 -4.68 -6.85 -11.33
C THR A 13 -5.42 -5.91 -10.38
N PHE A 14 -5.85 -6.40 -9.21
CA PHE A 14 -6.35 -5.54 -8.12
C PHE A 14 -5.29 -4.51 -7.74
N PHE A 15 -4.06 -4.95 -7.49
CA PHE A 15 -2.98 -4.09 -7.05
C PHE A 15 -2.61 -3.03 -8.10
N VAL A 16 -2.57 -3.37 -9.39
CA VAL A 16 -2.34 -2.40 -10.47
C VAL A 16 -3.38 -1.29 -10.50
N LEU A 17 -4.66 -1.61 -10.33
CA LEU A 17 -5.73 -0.61 -10.27
C LEU A 17 -5.61 0.24 -9.00
N LEU A 18 -5.36 -0.37 -7.85
CA LEU A 18 -5.15 0.33 -6.58
C LEU A 18 -4.01 1.36 -6.67
N LEU A 19 -2.91 0.99 -7.32
CA LEU A 19 -1.76 1.89 -7.52
C LEU A 19 -2.12 3.15 -8.34
N GLN A 20 -3.20 3.14 -9.14
CA GLN A 20 -3.67 4.34 -9.85
C GLN A 20 -4.39 5.33 -8.93
N ALA A 21 -4.78 4.90 -7.73
CA ALA A 21 -5.51 5.70 -6.75
C ALA A 21 -4.63 6.25 -5.62
N LEU A 22 -3.31 6.05 -5.69
CA LEU A 22 -2.39 6.57 -4.68
C LEU A 22 -2.43 8.09 -4.61
N LYS A 23 -2.14 8.60 -3.41
CA LYS A 23 -1.78 10.00 -3.19
C LYS A 23 -0.65 10.41 -4.12
N ASN A 24 -0.58 11.72 -4.39
CA ASN A 24 0.48 12.25 -5.23
C ASN A 24 1.84 12.03 -4.54
N ARG A 25 2.79 11.47 -5.29
CA ARG A 25 4.16 11.32 -4.82
C ARG A 25 4.79 12.68 -4.56
N LYS A 26 5.67 12.72 -3.56
CA LYS A 26 6.49 13.92 -3.33
C LYS A 26 7.44 14.12 -4.52
N GLY A 27 7.71 15.38 -4.86
CA GLY A 27 8.54 15.70 -6.03
C GLY A 27 9.98 15.21 -5.88
N ALA A 28 10.67 14.98 -7.00
CA ALA A 28 12.07 14.49 -7.02
C ALA A 28 13.04 15.34 -6.16
N ARG A 29 12.77 16.63 -5.98
CA ARG A 29 13.58 17.54 -5.14
C ARG A 29 13.47 17.27 -3.63
N GLU A 30 12.39 16.66 -3.17
CA GLU A 30 12.17 16.34 -1.75
C GLU A 30 12.85 15.01 -1.36
N HIS A 31 13.00 14.08 -2.31
CA HIS A 31 13.76 12.83 -2.12
C HIS A 31 15.26 13.06 -1.86
N TYR A 32 15.84 14.20 -2.27
CA TYR A 32 17.25 14.52 -2.04
C TYR A 32 17.61 14.73 -0.56
N LYS A 33 16.63 14.89 0.33
CA LYS A 33 16.85 14.98 1.79
C LYS A 33 16.76 13.63 2.52
N GLY A 34 16.56 12.53 1.79
CA GLY A 34 16.38 11.20 2.39
C GLY A 34 14.94 10.89 2.79
N ASP A 35 13.99 11.80 2.54
CA ASP A 35 12.57 11.56 2.79
C ASP A 35 12.00 10.60 1.75
N ARG A 36 11.59 9.42 2.21
CA ARG A 36 10.72 8.51 1.45
C ARG A 36 9.30 9.02 1.62
N ASP A 37 8.52 9.05 0.54
CA ASP A 37 7.11 9.45 0.60
C ASP A 37 6.20 8.32 1.09
N GLY A 38 6.73 7.11 1.26
CA GLY A 38 5.99 5.94 1.72
C GLY A 38 5.08 5.32 0.65
N LEU A 39 5.15 5.79 -0.61
CA LEU A 39 4.21 5.42 -1.66
C LEU A 39 4.83 4.54 -2.74
N SER A 40 5.93 3.84 -2.43
CA SER A 40 6.50 2.84 -3.33
C SER A 40 5.64 1.57 -3.35
N ASP A 41 5.60 0.85 -4.48
CA ASP A 41 4.80 -0.36 -4.61
C ASP A 41 5.05 -1.36 -3.47
N PRO A 42 6.29 -1.59 -2.98
CA PRO A 42 6.50 -2.48 -1.84
C PRO A 42 5.85 -1.99 -0.55
N GLU A 43 5.88 -0.68 -0.27
CA GLU A 43 5.27 -0.09 0.92
C GLU A 43 3.74 -0.25 0.87
N VAL A 44 3.13 0.03 -0.29
CA VAL A 44 1.68 -0.15 -0.49
C VAL A 44 1.28 -1.63 -0.36
N LEU A 45 2.07 -2.57 -0.91
CA LEU A 45 1.77 -3.99 -0.78
C LEU A 45 1.92 -4.47 0.68
N ILE A 46 2.92 -3.97 1.42
CA ILE A 46 3.06 -4.23 2.85
C ILE A 46 1.83 -3.70 3.61
N GLY A 47 1.34 -2.51 3.27
CA GLY A 47 0.10 -1.97 3.83
C GLY A 47 -1.08 -2.92 3.64
N LEU A 48 -1.29 -3.44 2.42
CA LEU A 48 -2.32 -4.44 2.16
C LEU A 48 -2.12 -5.76 2.91
N ILE A 49 -0.88 -6.21 3.08
CA ILE A 49 -0.57 -7.42 3.86
C ILE A 49 -0.90 -7.18 5.35
N LYS A 50 -0.64 -5.99 5.88
CA LYS A 50 -1.02 -5.62 7.25
C LYS A 50 -2.53 -5.56 7.46
N VAL A 51 -3.30 -5.27 6.41
CA VAL A 51 -4.77 -5.44 6.47
C VAL A 51 -5.15 -6.89 6.68
N ILE A 52 -4.37 -7.88 6.21
CA ILE A 52 -4.63 -9.32 6.44
C ILE A 52 -4.14 -9.71 7.83
N ASN A 53 -2.87 -9.41 8.13
CA ASN A 53 -2.21 -9.73 9.38
C ASN A 53 -1.57 -8.47 9.97
N PRO A 54 -2.19 -7.82 10.97
CA PRO A 54 -1.65 -6.63 11.62
C PRO A 54 -0.25 -6.83 12.23
N ASP A 55 0.07 -8.06 12.65
CA ASP A 55 1.36 -8.44 13.27
C ASP A 55 2.44 -8.76 12.23
N TYR A 56 2.16 -8.57 10.93
CA TYR A 56 3.14 -8.82 9.89
C TYR A 56 4.36 -7.90 10.02
N GLU A 57 5.51 -8.50 10.26
CA GLU A 57 6.82 -7.84 10.27
C GLU A 57 7.45 -7.85 8.87
N PRO A 58 7.43 -6.72 8.14
CA PRO A 58 7.98 -6.69 6.80
C PRO A 58 9.51 -6.85 6.81
N PRO A 59 10.10 -7.51 5.80
CA PRO A 59 11.54 -7.42 5.59
C PRO A 59 11.93 -5.99 5.20
N ARG A 60 13.23 -5.73 5.10
CA ARG A 60 13.73 -4.52 4.43
C ARG A 60 13.13 -4.40 3.02
N ILE A 61 12.70 -3.20 2.66
CA ILE A 61 12.03 -2.88 1.37
C ILE A 61 12.80 -3.45 0.17
N GLU A 62 14.13 -3.40 0.21
CA GLU A 62 14.99 -3.88 -0.87
C GLU A 62 14.87 -5.40 -1.10
N ARG A 63 14.53 -6.18 -0.05
CA ARG A 63 14.35 -7.64 -0.16
C ARG A 63 12.99 -8.03 -0.75
N ILE A 64 11.94 -7.27 -0.44
CA ILE A 64 10.59 -7.57 -0.95
C ILE A 64 10.33 -6.98 -2.33
N LYS A 65 11.09 -5.96 -2.76
CA LYS A 65 10.89 -5.23 -4.02
C LYS A 65 10.68 -6.15 -5.25
N THR A 66 11.53 -7.15 -5.43
CA THR A 66 11.41 -8.10 -6.55
C THR A 66 10.12 -8.90 -6.46
N LYS A 67 9.77 -9.38 -5.26
CA LYS A 67 8.54 -10.14 -5.01
C LYS A 67 7.29 -9.29 -5.25
N THR A 68 7.31 -8.02 -4.84
CA THR A 68 6.25 -7.06 -5.14
C THR A 68 6.07 -6.88 -6.64
N ASN A 69 7.16 -6.71 -7.39
CA ASN A 69 7.10 -6.56 -8.83
C ASN A 69 6.54 -7.81 -9.53
N ASP A 70 6.97 -9.00 -9.09
CA ASP A 70 6.46 -10.26 -9.63
C ASP A 70 4.98 -10.50 -9.26
N PHE A 71 4.57 -10.13 -8.05
CA PHE A 71 3.16 -10.16 -7.64
C PHE A 71 2.32 -9.19 -8.48
N LYS A 72 2.74 -7.93 -8.61
CA LYS A 72 2.09 -6.93 -9.47
C LYS A 72 1.97 -7.41 -10.92
N ALA A 73 3.03 -8.04 -11.44
CA ALA A 73 3.07 -8.57 -12.81
C ALA A 73 2.36 -9.92 -12.99
N CYS A 74 1.62 -10.39 -11.97
CA CYS A 74 0.90 -11.68 -12.00
C CYS A 74 1.82 -12.88 -12.30
N LYS A 75 3.10 -12.81 -11.89
CA LYS A 75 4.08 -13.90 -12.05
C LYS A 75 4.22 -14.75 -10.80
N LEU A 76 3.87 -14.18 -9.64
CA LEU A 76 4.05 -14.79 -8.34
C LEU A 76 2.77 -14.66 -7.51
N SER A 77 2.30 -15.78 -6.98
CA SER A 77 1.10 -15.82 -6.14
C SER A 77 1.42 -15.73 -4.65
N LYS A 78 2.54 -16.34 -4.24
CA LYS A 78 2.99 -16.46 -2.85
C LYS A 78 4.51 -16.58 -2.81
N GLY A 79 5.11 -16.46 -1.64
CA GLY A 79 6.54 -16.70 -1.47
C GLY A 79 7.04 -16.16 -0.15
N GLU A 80 8.36 -16.17 0.01
CA GLU A 80 9.00 -15.50 1.14
C GLU A 80 8.49 -14.05 1.22
N TYR A 81 7.99 -13.66 2.39
CA TYR A 81 7.38 -12.36 2.69
C TYR A 81 5.99 -12.08 2.09
N LEU A 82 5.40 -12.98 1.30
CA LEU A 82 4.04 -12.85 0.77
C LEU A 82 3.16 -13.94 1.39
N PRO A 83 2.47 -13.66 2.52
CA PRO A 83 1.64 -14.63 3.25
C PRO A 83 0.29 -14.85 2.55
N PHE A 84 0.35 -15.26 1.28
CA PHE A 84 -0.82 -15.52 0.44
C PHE A 84 -0.96 -17.03 0.15
N GLY A 85 -2.17 -17.43 -0.20
CA GLY A 85 -2.49 -18.81 -0.57
C GLY A 85 -3.22 -19.57 0.55
N ASN A 86 -2.76 -20.78 0.85
CA ASN A 86 -3.31 -21.60 1.94
C ASN A 86 -2.41 -21.42 3.16
N THR A 87 -2.48 -20.26 3.81
CA THR A 87 -1.69 -19.95 4.99
C THR A 87 -2.61 -19.62 6.17
N PRO A 88 -2.16 -19.85 7.42
CA PRO A 88 -2.94 -19.51 8.61
C PRO A 88 -3.35 -18.04 8.67
N GLU A 89 -2.54 -17.13 8.12
CA GLU A 89 -2.85 -15.70 8.08
C GLU A 89 -4.06 -15.40 7.19
N VAL A 90 -4.20 -16.08 6.05
CA VAL A 90 -5.37 -15.93 5.18
C VAL A 90 -6.61 -16.55 5.82
N GLU A 91 -6.47 -17.70 6.49
CA GLU A 91 -7.57 -18.36 7.22
C GLU A 91 -8.07 -17.49 8.38
N ALA A 92 -7.16 -16.95 9.19
CA ALA A 92 -7.50 -16.04 10.29
C ALA A 92 -8.12 -14.74 9.78
N PHE A 93 -7.64 -14.20 8.66
CA PHE A 93 -8.24 -13.03 8.02
C PHE A 93 -9.68 -13.30 7.54
N ASP A 94 -9.89 -14.45 6.91
CA ASP A 94 -11.20 -14.89 6.43
C ASP A 94 -12.18 -15.12 7.59
N GLU A 95 -11.71 -15.68 8.71
CA GLU A 95 -12.49 -15.78 9.94
C GLU A 95 -12.82 -14.39 10.50
N ARG A 96 -11.83 -13.49 10.61
CA ARG A 96 -12.03 -12.14 11.13
C ARG A 96 -13.04 -11.34 10.32
N ILE A 97 -13.07 -11.49 8.99
CA ILE A 97 -14.09 -10.85 8.15
C ILE A 97 -15.51 -11.30 8.52
N ARG A 98 -15.68 -12.56 8.94
CA ARG A 98 -17.00 -13.12 9.30
C ARG A 98 -17.40 -12.88 10.75
N THR A 99 -16.44 -12.77 11.67
CA THR A 99 -16.70 -12.71 13.12
C THR A 99 -16.46 -11.34 13.73
N ASP A 100 -15.55 -10.55 13.15
CA ASP A 100 -15.17 -9.21 13.61
C ASP A 100 -14.84 -8.31 12.41
N TYR A 101 -15.84 -8.13 11.54
CA TYR A 101 -15.71 -7.33 10.33
C TYR A 101 -15.22 -5.90 10.63
N ARG A 102 -15.64 -5.34 11.78
CA ARG A 102 -15.31 -3.96 12.17
C ARG A 102 -13.79 -3.78 12.34
N SER A 103 -13.08 -4.71 12.96
CA SER A 103 -11.61 -4.57 13.11
C SER A 103 -10.87 -4.69 11.77
N ALA A 104 -11.35 -5.55 10.87
CA ALA A 104 -10.83 -5.63 9.51
C ALA A 104 -11.11 -4.35 8.71
N LEU A 105 -12.32 -3.78 8.85
CA LEU A 105 -12.69 -2.50 8.25
C LEU A 105 -11.82 -1.35 8.76
N ILE A 106 -11.56 -1.27 10.07
CA ILE A 106 -10.64 -0.27 10.64
C ILE A 106 -9.25 -0.40 10.02
N SER A 107 -8.75 -1.62 9.86
CA SER A 107 -7.44 -1.87 9.24
C SER A 107 -7.39 -1.35 7.78
N MET A 108 -8.46 -1.60 7.00
CA MET A 108 -8.55 -1.09 5.63
C MET A 108 -8.77 0.44 5.59
N THR A 109 -9.51 1.01 6.53
CA THR A 109 -9.68 2.45 6.67
C THR A 109 -8.33 3.14 6.90
N CYS A 110 -7.51 2.62 7.83
CA CYS A 110 -6.15 3.12 8.05
C CYS A 110 -5.29 3.02 6.79
N PHE A 111 -5.40 1.92 6.04
CA PHE A 111 -4.70 1.77 4.75
C PHE A 111 -5.13 2.82 3.72
N VAL A 112 -6.44 3.05 3.58
CA VAL A 112 -6.99 4.07 2.68
C VAL A 112 -6.47 5.45 3.07
N ASP A 113 -6.56 5.79 4.36
CA ASP A 113 -6.10 7.07 4.91
C ASP A 113 -4.61 7.28 4.77
N GLU A 114 -3.80 6.22 4.77
CA GLU A 114 -2.35 6.31 4.60
C GLU A 114 -1.97 6.50 3.12
N PHE A 115 -2.48 5.64 2.22
CA PHE A 115 -1.95 5.49 0.87
C PHE A 115 -2.78 6.14 -0.25
N LEU A 116 -4.11 6.26 -0.08
CA LEU A 116 -5.01 6.60 -1.19
C LEU A 116 -5.46 8.06 -1.20
N ASP A 117 -5.70 8.57 -2.40
CA ASP A 117 -6.14 9.93 -2.66
C ASP A 117 -7.66 10.04 -2.61
N LEU A 118 -8.16 10.81 -1.64
CA LEU A 118 -9.59 11.11 -1.47
C LEU A 118 -9.96 12.51 -1.99
N GLY A 119 -9.11 13.10 -2.85
CA GLY A 119 -9.31 14.43 -3.39
C GLY A 119 -10.49 14.53 -4.37
N GLU A 120 -11.32 15.55 -4.19
CA GLU A 120 -12.58 15.73 -4.93
C GLU A 120 -12.41 16.13 -6.40
N SER A 121 -11.26 16.68 -6.79
CA SER A 121 -11.04 17.21 -8.14
C SER A 121 -10.73 16.13 -9.17
N VAL A 122 -9.96 15.11 -8.79
CA VAL A 122 -9.66 13.96 -9.66
C VAL A 122 -10.61 12.79 -9.39
N GLN A 123 -11.10 12.65 -8.14
CA GLN A 123 -11.97 11.55 -7.68
C GLN A 123 -11.36 10.17 -7.96
N LYS A 124 -10.11 9.99 -7.49
CA LYS A 124 -9.37 8.74 -7.72
C LYS A 124 -10.04 7.54 -7.05
N ASP A 125 -10.66 7.76 -5.91
CA ASP A 125 -11.54 6.84 -5.20
C ASP A 125 -12.72 6.37 -6.07
N VAL A 126 -13.50 7.28 -6.64
CA VAL A 126 -14.63 6.94 -7.54
C VAL A 126 -14.14 6.20 -8.77
N ARG A 127 -13.01 6.62 -9.36
CA ARG A 127 -12.41 5.95 -10.51
C ARG A 127 -11.97 4.52 -10.19
N LEU A 128 -11.38 4.30 -9.02
CA LEU A 128 -10.98 2.96 -8.59
C LEU A 128 -12.19 2.06 -8.36
N VAL A 129 -13.23 2.55 -7.69
CA VAL A 129 -14.48 1.80 -7.50
C VAL A 129 -15.07 1.39 -8.85
N LYS A 130 -15.17 2.32 -9.81
CA LYS A 130 -15.66 2.01 -11.15
C LYS A 130 -14.77 0.97 -11.86
N ALA A 131 -13.44 1.11 -11.77
CA ALA A 131 -12.51 0.18 -12.40
C ALA A 131 -12.64 -1.24 -11.84
N LEU A 132 -12.82 -1.37 -10.52
CA LEU A 132 -13.00 -2.65 -9.86
C LEU A 132 -14.38 -3.26 -10.12
N ILE A 133 -15.46 -2.47 -10.15
CA ILE A 133 -16.79 -2.96 -10.55
C ILE A 133 -16.72 -3.52 -11.97
N GLU A 134 -16.16 -2.76 -12.92
CA GLU A 134 -16.05 -3.20 -14.32
C GLU A 134 -15.18 -4.46 -14.43
N LEU A 135 -14.05 -4.54 -13.70
CA LEU A 135 -13.20 -5.74 -13.67
C LEU A 135 -13.98 -6.97 -13.19
N VAL A 136 -14.68 -6.86 -12.06
CA VAL A 136 -15.46 -7.98 -11.49
C VAL A 136 -16.58 -8.40 -12.44
N GLN A 137 -17.27 -7.43 -13.06
CA GLN A 137 -18.34 -7.72 -14.02
C GLN A 137 -17.81 -8.46 -15.26
N HIS A 138 -16.69 -8.01 -15.80
CA HIS A 138 -16.10 -8.60 -17.01
C HIS A 138 -15.38 -9.94 -16.76
N ASP A 139 -14.93 -10.22 -15.53
CA ASP A 139 -14.32 -11.51 -15.19
C ASP A 139 -15.35 -12.65 -15.26
N ALA A 140 -15.37 -13.38 -16.37
CA ALA A 140 -16.33 -14.45 -16.61
C ALA A 140 -16.19 -15.68 -15.70
N SER A 141 -15.13 -15.79 -14.89
CA SER A 141 -14.99 -16.88 -13.92
C SER A 141 -15.55 -16.57 -12.54
N ILE A 142 -15.96 -15.33 -12.30
CA ILE A 142 -16.72 -14.99 -11.10
C ILE A 142 -18.18 -15.19 -11.47
N ALA A 143 -18.83 -16.15 -10.83
CA ALA A 143 -20.23 -16.45 -11.07
C ALA A 143 -21.11 -15.26 -10.63
N PRO A 144 -22.29 -15.05 -11.24
CA PRO A 144 -23.14 -13.91 -10.93
C PRO A 144 -23.62 -13.85 -9.47
N ASP A 145 -23.71 -15.01 -8.82
CA ASP A 145 -24.15 -15.21 -7.44
C ASP A 145 -23.03 -15.18 -6.40
N GLU A 146 -21.77 -15.10 -6.83
CA GLU A 146 -20.62 -14.92 -5.92
C GLU A 146 -20.72 -13.60 -5.15
N GLU A 147 -20.39 -13.66 -3.88
CA GLU A 147 -20.64 -12.62 -2.88
C GLU A 147 -19.36 -11.93 -2.42
N PHE A 148 -19.46 -10.63 -2.16
CA PHE A 148 -18.34 -9.79 -1.70
C PHE A 148 -18.76 -9.02 -0.45
N PHE A 149 -17.94 -9.04 0.60
CA PHE A 149 -18.14 -8.33 1.86
C PHE A 149 -17.86 -6.82 1.74
N ILE A 150 -18.66 -6.11 0.95
CA ILE A 150 -18.41 -4.70 0.57
C ILE A 150 -19.33 -3.69 1.26
N CYS A 151 -20.26 -4.14 2.11
CA CYS A 151 -21.08 -3.24 2.91
C CYS A 151 -20.35 -2.86 4.21
N GLU A 152 -20.55 -1.62 4.66
CA GLU A 152 -19.93 -1.09 5.88
C GLU A 152 -20.25 -1.88 7.16
N ASP A 153 -21.42 -2.51 7.20
CA ASP A 153 -21.89 -3.36 8.30
C ASP A 153 -21.40 -4.82 8.21
N GLY A 154 -20.56 -5.13 7.22
CA GLY A 154 -20.11 -6.51 6.93
C GLY A 154 -21.09 -7.30 6.06
N GLY A 155 -22.15 -6.68 5.55
CA GLY A 155 -23.04 -7.29 4.57
C GLY A 155 -22.36 -7.62 3.25
N GLN A 156 -22.94 -8.59 2.55
CA GLN A 156 -22.45 -9.08 1.26
C GLN A 156 -23.29 -8.58 0.09
N ILE A 157 -22.63 -8.35 -1.04
CA ILE A 157 -23.28 -8.02 -2.32
C ILE A 157 -22.83 -9.00 -3.39
N LYS A 158 -23.79 -9.52 -4.15
CA LYS A 158 -23.53 -10.41 -5.28
C LYS A 158 -22.91 -9.67 -6.46
N LYS A 159 -22.05 -10.32 -7.23
CA LYS A 159 -21.51 -9.79 -8.48
C LYS A 159 -22.59 -9.16 -9.37
N ALA A 160 -23.72 -9.85 -9.56
CA ALA A 160 -24.82 -9.38 -10.40
C ALA A 160 -25.42 -8.03 -9.95
N ALA A 161 -25.29 -7.69 -8.67
CA ALA A 161 -25.82 -6.45 -8.09
C ALA A 161 -24.81 -5.29 -8.08
N LEU A 162 -23.52 -5.54 -8.34
CA LEU A 162 -22.48 -4.49 -8.30
C LEU A 162 -22.74 -3.32 -9.25
N GLY A 163 -23.39 -3.57 -10.40
CA GLY A 163 -23.69 -2.53 -11.38
C GLY A 163 -24.74 -1.51 -10.93
N GLY A 164 -25.50 -1.84 -9.89
CA GLY A 164 -26.53 -0.98 -9.31
C GLY A 164 -26.04 -0.07 -8.18
N LEU A 165 -24.76 -0.14 -7.79
CA LEU A 165 -24.23 0.66 -6.70
C LEU A 165 -24.15 2.14 -7.08
N THR A 166 -24.67 3.01 -6.21
CA THR A 166 -24.64 4.47 -6.36
C THR A 166 -23.98 5.20 -5.18
N LYS A 167 -23.97 4.57 -4.01
CA LYS A 167 -23.26 5.04 -2.81
C LYS A 167 -22.44 3.89 -2.23
N VAL A 168 -21.15 4.12 -2.00
CA VAL A 168 -20.18 3.06 -1.66
C VAL A 168 -19.31 3.50 -0.50
N CYS A 169 -19.27 2.71 0.58
CA CYS A 169 -18.26 2.88 1.63
C CYS A 169 -16.91 2.43 1.06
N TYR A 170 -15.99 3.37 0.87
CA TYR A 170 -14.80 3.15 0.07
C TYR A 170 -13.84 2.12 0.71
N PRO A 171 -13.50 2.20 2.02
CA PRO A 171 -12.72 1.15 2.67
C PRO A 171 -13.40 -0.21 2.67
N ALA A 172 -14.71 -0.28 2.95
CA ALA A 172 -15.45 -1.55 2.95
C ALA A 172 -15.45 -2.20 1.57
N PHE A 173 -15.62 -1.41 0.51
CA PHE A 173 -15.54 -1.89 -0.86
C PHE A 173 -14.18 -2.47 -1.19
N LEU A 174 -13.09 -1.75 -0.90
CA LEU A 174 -11.73 -2.26 -1.13
C LEU A 174 -11.45 -3.51 -0.29
N LEU A 175 -11.92 -3.55 0.96
CA LEU A 175 -11.77 -4.69 1.85
C LEU A 175 -12.44 -5.93 1.28
N GLY A 176 -13.70 -5.83 0.83
CA GLY A 176 -14.44 -6.96 0.28
C GLY A 176 -13.85 -7.51 -1.03
N ILE A 177 -13.39 -6.63 -1.92
CA ILE A 177 -12.69 -7.08 -3.14
C ILE A 177 -11.34 -7.72 -2.80
N TRP A 178 -10.57 -7.13 -1.87
CA TRP A 178 -9.28 -7.68 -1.43
C TRP A 178 -9.45 -9.03 -0.74
N HIS A 179 -10.44 -9.16 0.15
CA HIS A 179 -10.83 -10.43 0.77
C HIS A 179 -11.14 -11.49 -0.28
N TYR A 180 -11.99 -11.20 -1.25
CA TYR A 180 -12.30 -12.15 -2.31
C TYR A 180 -11.04 -12.58 -3.09
N VAL A 181 -10.15 -11.63 -3.38
CA VAL A 181 -8.89 -11.90 -4.07
C VAL A 181 -8.01 -12.87 -3.27
N VAL A 182 -7.78 -12.64 -1.97
CA VAL A 182 -6.85 -13.46 -1.20
C VAL A 182 -7.43 -14.81 -0.79
N VAL A 183 -8.74 -14.90 -0.60
CA VAL A 183 -9.43 -16.14 -0.18
C VAL A 183 -9.79 -17.01 -1.38
N HIS A 184 -10.32 -16.43 -2.46
CA HIS A 184 -10.85 -17.18 -3.60
C HIS A 184 -9.96 -17.13 -4.85
N ARG A 185 -9.07 -16.12 -5.00
CA ARG A 185 -8.15 -15.97 -6.16
C ARG A 185 -6.69 -16.17 -5.78
N LYS A 186 -6.42 -17.29 -5.10
CA LYS A 186 -5.08 -17.67 -4.59
C LYS A 186 -4.03 -17.82 -5.69
N ASP A 187 -4.43 -18.18 -6.91
CA ASP A 187 -3.53 -18.19 -8.05
C ASP A 187 -3.54 -16.83 -8.75
N ASN A 188 -2.45 -16.08 -8.56
CA ASN A 188 -2.26 -14.77 -9.14
C ASN A 188 -1.97 -14.82 -10.65
N SER A 189 -1.48 -15.97 -11.15
CA SER A 189 -1.06 -16.11 -12.56
C SER A 189 -2.21 -16.02 -13.56
N VAL A 190 -3.44 -16.24 -13.10
CA VAL A 190 -4.66 -16.07 -13.91
C VAL A 190 -4.83 -14.66 -14.44
N GLY A 191 -4.22 -13.64 -13.82
CA GLY A 191 -4.26 -12.26 -14.28
C GLY A 191 -3.17 -11.87 -15.28
N LYS A 192 -2.29 -12.80 -15.68
CA LYS A 192 -1.09 -12.48 -16.46
C LYS A 192 -1.43 -11.80 -17.79
N ALA A 193 -2.39 -12.33 -18.54
CA ALA A 193 -2.81 -11.75 -19.82
C ALA A 193 -3.42 -10.35 -19.63
N THR A 194 -4.29 -10.19 -18.63
CA THR A 194 -4.88 -8.90 -18.27
C THR A 194 -3.82 -7.88 -17.89
N TYR A 195 -2.82 -8.27 -17.08
CA TYR A 195 -1.69 -7.41 -16.75
C TYR A 195 -0.89 -7.02 -18.00
N ASP A 196 -0.65 -7.97 -18.91
CA ASP A 196 0.14 -7.71 -20.09
C ASP A 196 -0.52 -6.71 -21.04
N GLU A 197 -1.85 -6.78 -21.16
CA GLU A 197 -2.65 -5.82 -21.91
C GLU A 197 -2.67 -4.45 -21.23
N TRP A 198 -2.89 -4.41 -19.91
CA TRP A 198 -3.01 -3.16 -19.16
C TRP A 198 -1.70 -2.39 -19.05
N CYS A 199 -0.60 -3.12 -18.95
CA CYS A 199 0.73 -2.58 -18.72
C CYS A 199 1.67 -3.18 -19.75
N PRO A 200 1.66 -2.82 -21.04
CA PRO A 200 2.48 -3.47 -22.08
C PRO A 200 3.99 -3.38 -21.82
N GLU A 201 4.76 -4.26 -22.44
CA GLU A 201 6.23 -4.23 -22.33
C GLU A 201 6.82 -2.95 -22.93
N ASN A 202 7.88 -2.43 -22.28
CA ASN A 202 8.50 -1.17 -22.65
C ASN A 202 10.03 -1.32 -22.77
N GLY A 203 10.50 -2.35 -23.48
CA GLY A 203 11.92 -2.52 -23.82
C GLY A 203 12.88 -2.55 -22.62
N GLY A 204 12.47 -3.15 -21.49
CA GLY A 204 13.23 -3.19 -20.24
C GLY A 204 13.00 -2.01 -19.29
N GLY A 205 12.27 -0.98 -19.73
CA GLY A 205 11.80 0.13 -18.89
C GLY A 205 10.55 -0.21 -18.06
N PRO A 206 10.12 0.71 -17.18
CA PRO A 206 8.88 0.56 -16.41
C PRO A 206 7.66 0.35 -17.32
N ARG A 207 6.81 -0.62 -16.96
CA ARG A 207 5.52 -0.88 -17.62
C ARG A 207 4.46 -0.01 -16.96
N ASN A 208 3.99 1.01 -17.67
CA ASN A 208 2.97 1.94 -17.19
C ASN A 208 1.57 1.41 -17.48
N TYR A 209 0.62 1.68 -16.58
CA TYR A 209 -0.78 1.37 -16.81
C TYR A 209 -1.36 2.26 -17.93
N SER A 210 -1.92 1.62 -18.97
CA SER A 210 -2.51 2.29 -20.14
C SER A 210 -3.97 1.90 -20.41
N ALA A 211 -4.53 0.98 -19.63
CA ALA A 211 -5.93 0.57 -19.79
C ALA A 211 -6.92 1.66 -19.32
N ARG A 212 -8.20 1.44 -19.62
CA ARG A 212 -9.30 2.39 -19.39
C ARG A 212 -10.41 1.81 -18.51
N MET A 213 -10.06 0.93 -17.58
CA MET A 213 -11.03 0.33 -16.65
C MET A 213 -11.77 1.41 -15.86
N GLY A 214 -13.07 1.20 -15.69
CA GLY A 214 -14.02 2.09 -15.05
C GLY A 214 -14.63 3.15 -15.96
N LYS A 215 -14.10 3.36 -17.18
CA LYS A 215 -14.57 4.44 -18.06
C LYS A 215 -15.88 4.12 -18.77
N SER A 216 -16.31 2.86 -18.83
CA SER A 216 -17.62 2.50 -19.40
C SER A 216 -18.78 2.74 -18.41
N ILE A 217 -18.49 2.86 -17.12
CA ILE A 217 -19.51 3.09 -16.08
C ILE A 217 -19.89 4.58 -16.02
N THR A 218 -21.06 4.90 -16.59
CA THR A 218 -21.63 6.25 -16.61
C THR A 218 -22.50 6.58 -15.40
N THR A 219 -22.88 5.59 -14.59
CA THR A 219 -23.65 5.79 -13.35
C THR A 219 -22.95 6.76 -12.40
N ASP A 220 -23.73 7.62 -11.73
CA ASP A 220 -23.24 8.48 -10.65
C ASP A 220 -22.97 7.62 -9.41
N ILE A 221 -21.70 7.49 -9.05
CA ILE A 221 -21.25 6.73 -7.88
C ILE A 221 -20.56 7.70 -6.94
N ARG A 222 -20.98 7.69 -5.68
CA ARG A 222 -20.37 8.47 -4.60
C ARG A 222 -19.72 7.54 -3.60
N THR A 223 -18.49 7.85 -3.29
CA THR A 223 -17.68 7.19 -2.26
C THR A 223 -17.80 7.97 -0.95
N TYR A 224 -17.69 7.26 0.17
CA TYR A 224 -17.62 7.88 1.49
C TYR A 224 -16.75 7.04 2.43
N MET A 225 -16.25 7.66 3.50
CA MET A 225 -15.54 6.99 4.59
C MET A 225 -16.51 6.61 5.70
N PRO A 226 -16.33 5.45 6.37
CA PRO A 226 -17.20 5.05 7.48
C PRO A 226 -17.10 6.06 8.62
N GLU A 227 -18.19 6.24 9.37
CA GLU A 227 -18.20 7.14 10.52
C GLU A 227 -17.28 6.57 11.62
N SER A 228 -16.36 7.39 12.11
CA SER A 228 -15.60 7.09 13.32
C SER A 228 -16.57 7.13 14.50
N LYS A 229 -17.16 5.99 14.85
CA LYS A 229 -17.79 5.82 16.15
C LYS A 229 -16.65 5.81 17.18
N GLU A 230 -16.23 7.01 17.60
CA GLU A 230 -15.59 7.18 18.89
C GLU A 230 -16.49 6.43 19.88
N ALA A 231 -15.91 5.52 20.66
CA ALA A 231 -16.63 4.97 21.79
C ALA A 231 -16.96 6.18 22.65
N ASP A 232 -18.24 6.51 22.78
CA ASP A 232 -18.73 7.43 23.79
C ASP A 232 -18.26 6.87 25.14
N THR A 233 -17.08 7.27 25.60
CA THR A 233 -16.75 7.22 27.02
C THR A 233 -17.62 8.28 27.65
N GLU A 234 -18.86 7.87 27.98
CA GLU A 234 -19.58 8.55 29.04
C GLU A 234 -18.65 8.57 30.26
N PRO A 235 -18.45 9.74 30.91
CA PRO A 235 -17.68 9.78 32.14
C PRO A 235 -18.40 8.91 33.16
N GLU A 236 -17.76 7.81 33.57
CA GLU A 236 -18.21 7.02 34.70
C GLU A 236 -18.38 7.95 35.90
N ASP A 237 -19.62 8.07 36.39
CA ASP A 237 -19.96 8.79 37.60
C ASP A 237 -19.02 8.36 38.74
N GLU A 238 -18.23 9.30 39.25
CA GLU A 238 -17.44 9.07 40.46
C GLU A 238 -18.38 8.71 41.62
N PRO A 239 -18.17 7.58 42.31
CA PRO A 239 -18.91 7.32 43.54
C PRO A 239 -18.44 8.29 44.61
N ALA A 240 -19.40 9.08 45.12
CA ALA A 240 -19.24 9.95 46.27
C ALA A 240 -18.62 9.19 47.46
N SER A 241 -17.40 9.59 47.83
CA SER A 241 -16.73 9.16 49.05
C SER A 241 -17.04 10.17 50.16
N GLU A 242 -17.94 9.80 51.07
CA GLU A 242 -18.03 10.40 52.39
C GLU A 242 -16.90 9.87 53.30
N GLY A 243 -16.27 10.77 54.06
CA GLY A 243 -15.58 10.42 55.31
C GLY A 243 -14.10 10.81 55.40
N ARG A 244 -13.81 12.03 55.87
CA ARG A 244 -12.61 12.37 56.66
C ARG A 244 -12.98 12.17 58.16
N PRO A 245 -12.08 11.83 59.11
CA PRO A 245 -10.87 12.57 59.54
C PRO A 245 -9.69 11.61 59.86
N ASP A 246 -8.50 11.93 60.37
CA ASP A 246 -7.61 13.08 60.60
C ASP A 246 -6.22 12.48 60.94
N ASN A 247 -5.17 13.32 60.90
CA ASN A 247 -3.81 13.11 61.45
C ASN A 247 -2.91 12.07 60.76
N GLU A 248 -1.59 12.23 60.60
CA GLU A 248 -0.60 13.11 61.24
C GLU A 248 0.65 13.25 60.34
N ALA A 249 1.51 14.21 60.69
CA ALA A 249 2.72 14.67 60.03
C ALA A 249 3.78 13.60 59.66
N SER A 250 4.57 13.83 58.61
CA SER A 250 5.99 14.25 58.72
C SER A 250 6.77 14.15 57.40
N GLU A 251 7.47 15.25 57.13
CA GLU A 251 8.80 15.42 56.49
C GLU A 251 9.17 14.68 55.20
N SER A 252 9.28 15.49 54.15
CA SER A 252 10.15 15.31 52.99
C SER A 252 11.60 15.68 53.33
N GLU A 253 12.55 14.80 53.02
CA GLU A 253 13.93 15.19 52.72
C GLU A 253 14.33 14.71 51.32
N GLN A 254 14.77 15.68 50.53
CA GLN A 254 15.36 15.54 49.20
C GLN A 254 16.79 14.99 49.30
N LYS A 255 17.24 14.27 48.27
CA LYS A 255 18.61 14.46 47.77
C LYS A 255 18.75 14.13 46.29
N ALA A 256 19.26 15.12 45.57
CA ALA A 256 19.71 15.06 44.18
C ALA A 256 21.22 14.78 44.11
N ASP A 257 21.66 14.14 43.03
CA ASP A 257 22.88 14.42 42.24
C ASP A 257 22.90 13.40 41.07
N ASN A 258 23.06 13.63 39.77
CA ASN A 258 23.78 14.57 38.88
C ASN A 258 24.93 13.84 38.12
N GLN A 259 25.04 14.14 36.82
CA GLN A 259 26.09 13.83 35.82
C GLN A 259 26.13 12.40 35.24
N SER A 260 26.25 12.17 33.93
CA SER A 260 27.09 12.86 32.93
C SER A 260 26.61 12.59 31.50
N ALA A 261 26.75 13.60 30.63
CA ALA A 261 26.53 13.48 29.18
C ALA A 261 27.85 13.17 28.46
N ALA A 262 27.90 12.07 27.71
CA ALA A 262 29.01 11.72 26.83
C ALA A 262 28.67 12.08 25.38
N PHE A 263 29.40 13.04 24.81
CA PHE A 263 29.37 13.39 23.40
C PHE A 263 30.27 12.41 22.62
N THR A 264 29.71 11.65 21.67
CA THR A 264 30.49 10.75 20.81
C THR A 264 30.52 11.32 19.40
N GLN A 265 31.69 11.72 18.92
CA GLN A 265 31.91 12.14 17.54
C GLN A 265 32.10 10.90 16.66
N GLN A 266 31.13 10.58 15.80
CA GLN A 266 31.30 9.51 14.80
C GLN A 266 31.90 10.10 13.51
N VAL A 267 33.09 9.62 13.14
CA VAL A 267 33.70 9.87 11.83
C VAL A 267 33.11 8.86 10.84
N ILE A 268 32.23 9.32 9.95
CA ILE A 268 31.61 8.50 8.91
C ILE A 268 32.53 8.50 7.68
N ASN A 269 33.21 7.39 7.43
CA ASN A 269 34.03 7.18 6.23
C ASN A 269 33.18 6.48 5.16
N ASN A 270 32.58 7.25 4.24
CA ASN A 270 31.80 6.68 3.14
C ASN A 270 32.71 6.52 1.90
N PRO A 271 32.94 5.31 1.37
CA PRO A 271 33.73 5.13 0.16
C PRO A 271 32.96 5.68 -1.06
N LEU A 272 33.60 6.54 -1.84
CA LEU A 272 33.08 7.07 -3.10
C LEU A 272 33.31 6.05 -4.23
N PHE A 273 32.24 5.58 -4.85
CA PHE A 273 32.30 4.72 -6.03
C PHE A 273 32.09 5.57 -7.30
N ILE A 274 33.09 5.60 -8.18
CA ILE A 274 33.01 6.27 -9.49
C ILE A 274 32.91 5.19 -10.57
N GLN A 275 31.81 5.17 -11.31
CA GLN A 275 31.59 4.28 -12.44
C GLN A 275 31.75 5.07 -13.74
N GLN A 276 32.82 4.82 -14.51
CA GLN A 276 32.95 5.29 -15.89
C GLN A 276 32.34 4.23 -16.83
N ASN A 277 31.73 4.64 -17.95
CA ASN A 277 31.19 3.71 -18.95
C ASN A 277 32.03 3.79 -20.24
N GLY A 278 32.63 2.67 -20.62
CA GLY A 278 33.46 2.44 -21.82
C GLY A 278 34.04 1.02 -21.79
N ASP A 279 34.47 0.49 -22.94
CA ASP A 279 35.00 -0.88 -23.02
C ASP A 279 36.35 -0.98 -22.24
N ASN A 280 36.44 -1.99 -21.36
CA ASN A 280 37.47 -2.24 -20.32
C ASN A 280 37.43 -1.38 -19.05
N ASN A 281 36.44 -1.63 -18.19
CA ASN A 281 36.32 -1.00 -16.89
C ASN A 281 37.14 -1.73 -15.80
N THR A 282 38.00 -1.01 -15.07
CA THR A 282 38.66 -1.49 -13.84
C THR A 282 38.21 -0.63 -12.66
N ILE A 283 37.69 -1.28 -11.61
CA ILE A 283 37.24 -0.61 -10.38
C ILE A 283 38.44 -0.48 -9.43
N LEU A 284 38.83 0.75 -9.12
CA LEU A 284 39.88 1.05 -8.13
C LEU A 284 39.24 1.67 -6.88
N PRO A 285 39.31 1.02 -5.71
CA PRO A 285 38.91 1.67 -4.45
C PRO A 285 39.92 2.76 -4.09
N ASN A 286 39.45 3.97 -3.80
CA ASN A 286 40.29 5.09 -3.39
C ASN A 286 40.02 5.45 -1.91
N TYR A 287 41.09 5.59 -1.13
CA TYR A 287 41.06 5.97 0.28
C TYR A 287 41.67 7.37 0.54
N GLY A 288 41.77 8.24 -0.48
CA GLY A 288 42.32 9.59 -0.36
C GLY A 288 41.59 10.66 -1.19
N THR A 289 42.02 11.91 -1.08
CA THR A 289 41.42 13.08 -1.76
C THR A 289 41.72 13.07 -3.26
N VAL A 290 40.67 13.17 -4.10
CA VAL A 290 40.79 13.30 -5.56
C VAL A 290 40.66 14.76 -5.98
N ASN A 291 41.67 15.32 -6.65
CA ASN A 291 41.56 16.59 -7.35
C ASN A 291 41.26 16.32 -8.83
N LEU A 292 40.05 16.68 -9.28
CA LEU A 292 39.65 16.56 -10.68
C LEU A 292 39.77 17.93 -11.37
N THR A 293 40.65 18.03 -12.38
CA THR A 293 40.73 19.20 -13.26
C THR A 293 39.98 18.90 -14.55
N ILE A 294 38.80 19.50 -14.73
CA ILE A 294 38.02 19.38 -15.96
C ILE A 294 38.55 20.41 -16.96
N GLY A 295 39.31 19.93 -17.95
CA GLY A 295 39.79 20.76 -19.05
C GLY A 295 38.65 21.18 -19.97
N GLY A 296 38.35 22.48 -20.02
CA GLY A 296 37.41 23.04 -21.00
C GLY A 296 37.96 22.89 -22.43
N LYS A 297 37.15 22.32 -23.33
CA LYS A 297 37.42 22.33 -24.77
C LYS A 297 37.59 23.78 -25.24
N LYS A 298 38.79 24.15 -25.68
CA LYS A 298 38.99 25.31 -26.56
C LYS A 298 38.32 25.00 -27.89
N GLY A 299 37.22 25.69 -28.19
CA GLY A 299 36.75 25.83 -29.57
C GLY A 299 37.80 26.61 -30.35
N ALA A 300 38.37 26.01 -31.39
CA ALA A 300 39.11 26.74 -32.41
C ALA A 300 38.08 27.35 -33.35
N ALA A 301 38.08 28.68 -33.42
CA ALA A 301 37.35 29.48 -34.38
C ALA A 301 38.09 29.52 -35.72
N ASP A 302 37.32 29.83 -36.76
CA ASP A 302 37.65 29.96 -38.17
C ASP A 302 38.97 30.70 -38.49
N GLU A 303 39.67 30.19 -39.52
CA GLU A 303 40.31 30.96 -40.59
C GLU A 303 40.39 30.11 -41.88
#